data_AF-A0A928KRY9-F1
#
_entry.id   AF-A0A928KRY9-F1
#
_cell.length_a   1.000
_cell.length_b   1.000
_cell.length_c   1.000
_cell.angle_alpha   90.00
_cell.angle_beta   90.00
_cell.angle_gamma   90.00
#
_symmetry.space_group_name_H-M   'P 1'
#
loop_
_entity.id
_entity.type
_entity.pdbx_description
1 polymer ?
#
loop_
_entity_poly.entity_id
_entity_poly.type
_entity_poly.pdbx_seq_one_letter_code
_entity_poly.pdbx_strand_id
1 'polypeptide(L)' 'MKELDSVSLLVDFKNIPAGTTGVIVHEYDGTAFEVEYFNENGNTIDVITTPSNLITLEG' A
#
# COMPACT_ATOMS: atom_id res chain seq x y z
N MET A 1 -8.19 -8.21 -0.47
CA MET A 1 -7.59 -6.97 -0.98
C MET A 1 -8.17 -6.74 -2.35
N LYS A 2 -8.76 -5.57 -2.55
CA LYS A 2 -9.36 -5.07 -3.79
C LYS A 2 -9.15 -3.56 -3.85
N GLU A 3 -9.46 -2.93 -4.97
CA GLU A 3 -9.47 -1.46 -5.08
C GLU A 3 -10.30 -0.82 -3.94
N LEU A 4 -9.76 0.27 -3.41
CA LEU A 4 -10.25 1.04 -2.26
C LEU A 4 -10.09 0.40 -0.88
N ASP A 5 -9.56 -0.83 -0.78
CA ASP A 5 -9.17 -1.37 0.53
C ASP A 5 -7.97 -0.57 1.08
N SER A 6 -8.02 -0.26 2.39
CA SER A 6 -6.89 0.32 3.12
C SER A 6 -5.93 -0.79 3.56
N VAL A 7 -4.63 -0.51 3.42
CA VAL A 7 -3.56 -1.46 3.72
C VAL A 7 -2.42 -0.80 4.47
N SER A 8 -1.66 -1.62 5.20
CA SER A 8 -0.43 -1.23 5.87
C SER A 8 0.76 -2.00 5.31
N LEU A 9 1.88 -1.31 5.08
CA LEU A 9 3.12 -1.93 4.64
C LEU A 9 3.80 -2.68 5.79
N LEU A 10 4.21 -3.92 5.57
CA LEU A 10 4.78 -4.79 6.61
C LEU A 10 6.29 -4.59 6.82
N VAL A 11 7.01 -4.15 5.79
CA VAL A 11 8.47 -3.97 5.78
C VAL A 11 8.85 -2.76 4.94
N ASP A 12 10.00 -2.13 5.20
CA ASP A 12 10.47 -1.03 4.36
C ASP A 12 10.57 -1.46 2.88
N PHE A 13 10.00 -0.64 1.99
CA PHE A 13 9.95 -0.96 0.56
C PHE A 13 10.01 0.31 -0.29
N LYS A 14 10.97 0.39 -1.22
CA LYS A 14 11.13 1.52 -2.16
C LYS A 14 11.08 2.91 -1.48
N ASN A 15 11.71 3.06 -0.32
CA ASN A 15 11.75 4.26 0.52
C ASN A 15 10.44 4.60 1.27
N ILE A 16 9.45 3.70 1.26
CA ILE A 16 8.28 3.76 2.13
C ILE A 16 8.59 2.95 3.41
N PRO A 17 8.55 3.57 4.60
CA PRO A 17 8.79 2.86 5.86
C PRO A 17 7.69 1.82 6.16
N ALA A 18 8.06 0.75 6.85
CA ALA A 18 7.10 -0.20 7.43
C ALA A 18 6.09 0.52 8.33
N GLY A 19 4.84 0.05 8.32
CA GLY A 19 3.71 0.65 9.02
C GLY A 19 3.09 1.85 8.30
N THR A 20 3.63 2.28 7.15
CA THR A 20 2.98 3.31 6.34
C THR A 20 1.67 2.78 5.76
N THR A 21 0.59 3.54 5.94
CA THR A 21 -0.74 3.20 5.43
C THR A 21 -0.90 3.68 3.99
N GLY A 22 -1.71 2.96 3.24
CA GLY A 22 -2.05 3.28 1.87
C GLY A 22 -3.41 2.73 1.47
N VAL A 23 -3.84 3.08 0.26
CA VAL A 23 -5.08 2.58 -0.35
C VAL A 23 -4.74 1.92 -1.67
N ILE A 24 -5.35 0.76 -1.92
CA ILE A 24 -5.22 0.07 -3.21
C ILE A 24 -5.96 0.89 -4.27
N VAL A 25 -5.21 1.40 -5.25
CA VAL A 25 -5.78 2.16 -6.38
C VAL A 25 -5.94 1.31 -7.64
N HIS A 26 -5.23 0.18 -7.73
CA HIS A 26 -5.42 -0.82 -8.78
C HIS A 26 -5.07 -2.23 -8.33
N GLU A 27 -5.89 -3.21 -8.71
CA GLU A 27 -5.62 -4.65 -8.55
C GLU A 27 -5.18 -5.26 -9.88
N TYR A 28 -4.07 -6.02 -9.86
CA TYR A 28 -3.62 -6.81 -11.01
C TYR A 28 -4.23 -8.24 -10.97
N ASP A 29 -3.41 -9.26 -10.71
CA ASP A 29 -3.79 -10.67 -10.66
C ASP A 29 -3.84 -11.23 -9.22
N GLY A 30 -3.88 -10.33 -8.22
CA GLY A 30 -3.83 -10.65 -6.79
C GLY A 30 -2.42 -10.91 -6.24
N THR A 31 -1.38 -10.94 -7.08
CA THR A 31 0.02 -11.10 -6.62
C THR A 31 0.69 -9.77 -6.29
N ALA A 32 0.19 -8.67 -6.88
CA ALA A 32 0.63 -7.31 -6.61
C ALA A 32 -0.53 -6.32 -6.78
N PHE A 33 -0.39 -5.17 -6.14
CA PHE A 33 -1.36 -4.09 -6.14
C PHE A 33 -0.66 -2.76 -6.36
N GLU A 34 -1.28 -1.83 -7.06
CA GLU A 34 -0.83 -0.44 -7.07
C GLU A 34 -1.42 0.26 -5.84
N VAL A 35 -0.56 0.77 -4.97
CA VAL A 35 -0.95 1.35 -3.67
C VAL A 35 -0.49 2.80 -3.61
N GLU A 36 -1.43 3.69 -3.33
CA GLU A 36 -1.15 5.08 -2.96
C GLU A 36 -0.85 5.12 -1.46
N TYR A 37 0.39 5.47 -1.08
CA TYR A 37 0.81 5.58 0.31
C TYR A 37 0.74 7.01 0.80
N PHE A 38 0.41 7.21 2.09
CA PHE A 38 0.20 8.52 2.68
C PHE A 38 1.16 8.78 3.84
N ASN A 39 1.55 10.05 4.02
CA ASN A 39 2.24 10.49 5.24
C ASN A 39 1.24 10.81 6.36
N GLU A 40 1.75 11.14 7.54
CA GLU A 40 0.93 11.46 8.73
C GLU A 40 -0.04 12.65 8.53
N ASN A 41 0.22 13.51 7.55
CA ASN A 41 -0.65 14.64 7.20
C ASN A 41 -1.72 14.25 6.16
N GLY A 42 -1.80 12.98 5.77
CA GLY A 42 -2.70 12.48 4.73
C GLY A 42 -2.32 12.90 3.32
N ASN A 43 -1.06 13.32 3.09
CA ASN A 43 -0.58 13.65 1.75
C ASN A 43 0.03 12.42 1.12
N THR A 44 -0.17 12.26 -0.19
CA THR A 44 0.44 11.20 -0.99
C THR A 44 1.96 11.30 -0.91
N ILE A 45 2.61 10.20 -0.55
CA ILE A 45 4.05 10.03 -0.63
C ILE A 45 4.41 9.58 -2.04
N ASP A 46 3.82 8.47 -2.49
CA ASP A 46 4.02 7.89 -3.81
C ASP A 46 2.91 6.87 -4.14
N VAL A 47 2.80 6.50 -5.41
CA VAL A 47 1.95 5.42 -5.91
C VAL A 47 2.86 4.33 -6.48
N ILE A 48 2.91 3.17 -5.84
CA ILE A 48 3.85 2.11 -6.22
C ILE A 48 3.18 0.73 -6.32
N THR A 49 3.62 -0.05 -7.29
CA THR A 49 3.32 -1.49 -7.36
C THR A 49 4.00 -2.21 -6.20
N THR A 50 3.19 -2.82 -5.34
CA THR A 50 3.58 -3.49 -4.11
C THR A 50 3.12 -4.95 -4.13
N PRO A 51 4.02 -5.93 -3.92
CA PRO A 51 3.65 -7.34 -3.81
C PRO A 51 2.69 -7.59 -2.65
N SER A 52 1.72 -8.47 -2.86
CA SER A 52 0.65 -8.76 -1.89
C SER A 52 1.16 -9.29 -0.56
N ASN A 53 2.32 -9.94 -0.54
CA ASN A 53 2.96 -10.45 0.67
C ASN A 53 3.67 -9.38 1.51
N LEU A 54 3.75 -8.13 1.03
CA LEU A 54 4.34 -7.01 1.78
C LEU A 54 3.29 -6.09 2.41
N ILE A 55 2.00 -6.33 2.18
CA ILE A 55 0.90 -5.51 2.69
C ILE A 55 -0.12 -6.38 3.43
N THR A 56 -0.81 -5.77 4.39
CA THR A 56 -1.96 -6.37 5.09
C THR A 56 -3.14 -5.42 5.02
N LEU A 57 -4.36 -5.98 5.03
CA LEU A 57 -5.57 -5.18 5.22
C LEU A 57 -5.54 -4.50 6.59
N GLU A 58 -5.92 -3.22 6.61
CA GLU A 58 -6.31 -2.52 7.83
C GLU A 58 -7.71 -3.00 8.24
N GLY A 59 -7.90 -3.29 9.52
CA GLY A 59 -9.14 -3.83 10.08
C GLY A 59 -10.12 -2.76 10.54
#